data_AF-A0A938WDT8-F1
#
_entry.id   AF-A0A938WDT8-F1
#
_cell.length_a   1.000
_cell.length_b   1.000
_cell.length_c   1.000
_cell.angle_alpha   90.00
_cell.angle_beta   90.00
_cell.angle_gamma   90.00
#
_symmetry.space_group_name_H-M   'P 1'
#
loop_
_entity.id
_entity.type
_entity.pdbx_description
1 polymer ?
#
loop_
_entity_poly.entity_id
_entity_poly.type
_entity_poly.pdbx_seq_one_letter_code
_entity_poly.pdbx_strand_id
1 'polypeptide(L)'
;MEVNLSTSSDDVTEKIHTILRPFEYTRIDQIVDFVFTTVEDKELQIEDDIALPNIKETQERRIQQRTPREIIDAKKVEAIERLARRESAAIQKRRNSLYSDPSDDLHAVVVVSKRYDDDGYWYAYHEEPQRKFLAQGKKGFLVLAMTDKDFAFAVPYAALESVWNDLHQTVLDSGRIYKHLLTYEVNGKFLLRIRNVDTHLDLDEFRI
;
A
#
# COMPACT_ATOMS: atom_id res chain seq x y z
N MET A 1 -2.93 -71.30 4.81
CA MET A 1 -2.81 -69.87 4.44
C MET A 1 -4.21 -69.32 4.35
N GLU A 2 -4.69 -68.76 5.47
CA GLU A 2 -5.98 -68.08 5.52
C GLU A 2 -5.71 -66.60 5.27
N VAL A 3 -6.22 -66.08 4.14
CA VAL A 3 -6.23 -64.65 3.86
C VAL A 3 -7.55 -64.10 4.38
N ASN A 4 -7.48 -63.44 5.53
CA ASN A 4 -8.59 -62.69 6.11
C ASN A 4 -8.93 -61.52 5.19
N LEU A 5 -10.09 -61.62 4.54
CA LEU A 5 -10.75 -60.53 3.86
C LEU A 5 -11.57 -59.77 4.91
N SER A 6 -11.14 -58.58 5.30
CA SER A 6 -12.06 -57.60 5.90
C SER A 6 -11.45 -56.20 5.84
N THR A 7 -12.23 -55.31 5.23
CA THR A 7 -12.17 -53.84 5.30
C THR A 7 -11.47 -53.09 4.15
N SER A 8 -12.16 -52.05 3.68
CA SER A 8 -11.76 -51.00 2.72
C SER A 8 -11.89 -51.29 1.22
N SER A 9 -13.08 -51.71 0.77
CA SER A 9 -13.43 -51.68 -0.67
C SER A 9 -14.49 -50.63 -1.06
N ASP A 10 -15.16 -49.97 -0.12
CA ASP A 10 -16.17 -48.95 -0.47
C ASP A 10 -15.56 -47.55 -0.64
N ASP A 11 -14.61 -47.16 0.24
CA ASP A 11 -13.89 -45.87 0.18
C ASP A 11 -13.09 -45.64 -1.11
N VAL A 12 -12.55 -46.73 -1.68
CA VAL A 12 -11.73 -46.65 -2.91
C VAL A 12 -12.62 -46.40 -4.14
N THR A 13 -13.85 -46.92 -4.11
CA THR A 13 -14.79 -46.83 -5.24
C THR A 13 -15.42 -45.44 -5.32
N GLU A 14 -15.68 -44.78 -4.18
CA GLU A 14 -16.12 -43.37 -4.16
C GLU A 14 -15.03 -42.39 -4.62
N LYS A 15 -13.75 -42.67 -4.30
CA LYS A 15 -12.63 -41.85 -4.77
C LYS A 15 -12.44 -41.92 -6.28
N ILE A 16 -12.66 -43.08 -6.90
CA ILE A 16 -12.56 -43.22 -8.36
C ILE A 16 -13.72 -42.50 -9.07
N HIS A 17 -14.93 -42.49 -8.50
CA HIS A 17 -16.07 -41.76 -9.06
C HIS A 17 -16.01 -40.23 -8.91
N THR A 18 -15.12 -39.72 -8.06
CA THR A 18 -14.87 -38.27 -7.93
C THR A 18 -13.90 -37.75 -8.98
N ILE A 19 -12.98 -38.59 -9.46
CA ILE A 19 -11.98 -38.23 -10.48
C ILE A 19 -12.58 -38.22 -11.90
N LEU A 20 -13.67 -38.96 -12.13
CA LEU A 20 -14.32 -39.12 -13.44
C LEU A 20 -15.55 -38.23 -13.66
N ARG A 21 -15.71 -37.15 -12.89
CA ARG A 21 -16.64 -36.07 -13.28
C ARG A 21 -15.93 -35.10 -14.22
N PRO A 22 -16.56 -34.67 -15.32
CA PRO A 22 -16.06 -33.55 -16.10
C PRO A 22 -16.11 -32.29 -15.23
N PHE A 23 -14.95 -31.82 -14.75
CA PHE A 23 -14.81 -30.47 -14.21
C PHE A 23 -14.65 -29.54 -15.41
N GLU A 24 -15.73 -28.86 -15.77
CA GLU A 24 -15.63 -27.73 -16.68
C GLU A 24 -14.91 -26.57 -15.99
N TYR A 25 -13.76 -26.20 -16.56
CA TYR A 25 -13.00 -24.96 -16.46
C TYR A 25 -13.29 -23.99 -15.30
N THR A 26 -12.30 -23.87 -14.39
CA THR A 26 -11.79 -22.56 -13.93
C THR A 26 -10.26 -22.57 -13.79
N ARG A 27 -9.53 -23.03 -14.82
CA ARG A 27 -8.06 -22.82 -14.90
C ARG A 27 -7.64 -21.35 -14.87
N ILE A 28 -8.58 -20.42 -14.95
CA ILE A 28 -8.36 -18.99 -14.75
C ILE A 28 -8.23 -18.65 -13.26
N ASP A 29 -9.00 -19.27 -12.36
CA ASP A 29 -8.95 -18.94 -10.91
C ASP A 29 -7.59 -19.24 -10.29
N GLN A 30 -6.96 -20.36 -10.67
CA GLN A 30 -5.63 -20.72 -10.14
C GLN A 30 -4.50 -19.83 -10.69
N ILE A 31 -4.64 -19.34 -11.93
CA ILE A 31 -3.69 -18.36 -12.51
C ILE A 31 -3.88 -17.00 -11.87
N VAL A 32 -5.13 -16.61 -11.62
CA VAL A 32 -5.51 -15.40 -10.88
C VAL A 32 -4.88 -15.46 -9.49
N ASP A 33 -5.11 -16.50 -8.70
CA ASP A 33 -4.54 -16.61 -7.35
C ASP A 33 -3.01 -16.64 -7.35
N PHE A 34 -2.37 -17.30 -8.32
CA PHE A 34 -0.90 -17.30 -8.43
C PHE A 34 -0.34 -15.93 -8.86
N VAL A 35 -1.00 -15.23 -9.78
CA VAL A 35 -0.63 -13.86 -10.16
C VAL A 35 -0.83 -12.95 -8.96
N PHE A 36 -1.96 -13.01 -8.25
CA PHE A 36 -2.22 -12.22 -7.05
C PHE A 36 -1.20 -12.51 -5.93
N THR A 37 -0.91 -13.78 -5.64
CA THR A 37 0.07 -14.20 -4.62
C THR A 37 1.49 -13.76 -4.98
N THR A 38 1.90 -13.91 -6.25
CA THR A 38 3.26 -13.52 -6.69
C THR A 38 3.43 -12.01 -6.71
N VAL A 39 2.38 -11.24 -7.04
CA VAL A 39 2.44 -9.79 -6.96
C VAL A 39 2.42 -9.36 -5.49
N GLU A 40 1.67 -10.03 -4.61
CA GLU A 40 1.67 -9.77 -3.16
C GLU A 40 3.04 -9.98 -2.54
N ASP A 41 3.71 -11.12 -2.79
CA ASP A 41 5.07 -11.38 -2.30
C ASP A 41 6.10 -10.36 -2.83
N LYS A 42 6.00 -9.97 -4.11
CA LYS A 42 6.88 -8.95 -4.70
C LYS A 42 6.61 -7.52 -4.23
N GLU A 43 5.45 -7.25 -3.63
CA GLU A 43 5.09 -5.95 -3.04
C GLU A 43 5.30 -5.91 -1.53
N LEU A 44 5.16 -7.03 -0.83
CA LEU A 44 5.59 -7.19 0.57
C LEU A 44 7.09 -6.91 0.71
N GLN A 45 7.90 -7.38 -0.26
CA GLN A 45 9.32 -7.00 -0.35
C GLN A 45 9.54 -5.48 -0.54
N ILE A 46 8.61 -4.76 -1.17
CA ILE A 46 8.71 -3.29 -1.38
C ILE A 46 8.40 -2.54 -0.09
N GLU A 47 7.42 -2.98 0.69
CA GLU A 47 7.17 -2.42 2.04
C GLU A 47 8.33 -2.74 3.00
N ASP A 48 9.00 -3.87 2.82
CA ASP A 48 10.21 -4.24 3.57
C ASP A 48 11.46 -3.43 3.17
N ASP A 49 11.52 -2.92 1.93
CA ASP A 49 12.62 -2.12 1.37
C ASP A 49 12.56 -0.61 1.72
N ILE A 50 11.70 -0.19 2.66
CA ILE A 50 11.73 1.17 3.25
C ILE A 50 12.96 1.30 4.18
N ALA A 51 14.16 1.14 3.60
CA ALA A 51 15.40 1.57 4.17
C ALA A 51 15.54 3.07 3.88
N LEU A 52 15.59 3.88 4.94
CA LEU A 52 16.00 5.28 4.87
C LEU A 52 17.27 5.43 4.00
N PRO A 53 17.44 6.53 3.26
CA PRO A 53 18.71 6.79 2.61
C PRO A 53 19.80 6.78 3.68
N ASN A 54 20.80 5.93 3.47
CA ASN A 54 21.93 5.72 4.36
C ASN A 54 22.75 7.02 4.41
N ILE A 55 22.37 7.94 5.30
CA ILE A 55 23.24 9.04 5.71
C ILE A 55 24.45 8.34 6.34
N LYS A 56 25.62 8.49 5.72
CA LYS A 56 26.87 7.87 6.17
C LYS A 56 27.24 8.38 7.57
N GLU A 57 26.68 7.76 8.59
CA GLU A 57 27.18 7.83 9.96
C GLU A 57 27.29 6.41 10.53
N THR A 58 28.52 6.13 10.95
CA THR A 58 29.04 5.05 11.79
C THR A 58 28.04 3.99 12.28
N GLN A 59 28.41 2.74 12.00
CA GLN A 59 27.77 1.50 12.41
C GLN A 59 27.38 1.46 13.91
N GLU A 60 26.13 1.76 14.19
CA GLU A 60 25.37 1.12 15.25
C GLU A 60 24.12 0.53 14.62
N ARG A 61 23.92 -0.78 14.78
CA ARG A 61 22.73 -1.49 14.27
C ARG A 61 21.50 -0.96 15.02
N ARG A 62 20.89 0.12 14.53
CA ARG A 62 19.59 0.59 15.01
C ARG A 62 18.57 -0.53 14.79
N ILE A 63 18.12 -1.13 15.89
CA ILE A 63 17.01 -2.10 15.88
C ILE A 63 15.80 -1.33 15.35
N GLN A 64 15.34 -1.68 14.15
CA GLN A 64 14.17 -1.04 13.54
C GLN A 64 12.94 -1.35 14.39
N GLN A 65 12.47 -0.37 15.17
CA GLN A 65 11.18 -0.47 15.85
C GLN A 65 10.07 -0.33 14.80
N ARG A 66 9.61 -1.47 14.27
CA ARG A 66 8.49 -1.54 13.34
C ARG A 66 7.19 -1.30 14.09
N THR A 67 6.34 -0.44 13.55
CA THR A 67 4.96 -0.30 14.03
C THR A 67 4.21 -1.60 13.72
N PRO A 68 3.45 -2.17 14.68
CA PRO A 68 2.61 -3.33 14.42
C PRO A 68 1.68 -3.11 13.21
N ARG A 69 1.56 -4.12 12.35
CA ARG A 69 0.73 -4.05 11.13
C ARG A 69 -0.73 -3.72 11.43
N GLU A 70 -1.26 -4.23 12.53
CA GLU A 70 -2.64 -3.98 12.99
C GLU A 70 -2.91 -2.48 13.21
N ILE A 71 -1.93 -1.73 13.76
CA ILE A 71 -2.05 -0.28 13.97
C ILE A 71 -2.03 0.45 12.63
N ILE A 72 -1.16 0.02 11.71
CA ILE A 72 -1.07 0.60 10.36
C ILE A 72 -2.38 0.38 9.61
N ASP A 73 -2.91 -0.84 9.61
CA ASP A 73 -4.14 -1.17 8.91
C ASP A 73 -5.36 -0.46 9.51
N ALA A 74 -5.44 -0.36 10.84
CA ALA A 74 -6.47 0.44 11.50
C ALA A 74 -6.41 1.91 11.06
N LYS A 75 -5.21 2.51 11.03
CA LYS A 75 -5.02 3.89 10.55
C LYS A 75 -5.36 4.04 9.07
N LYS A 76 -5.08 3.04 8.23
CA LYS A 76 -5.48 3.05 6.81
C LYS A 76 -7.00 3.08 6.66
N VAL A 77 -7.71 2.25 7.41
CA VAL A 77 -9.18 2.21 7.40
C VAL A 77 -9.76 3.55 7.85
N GLU A 78 -9.27 4.08 8.97
CA GLU A 78 -9.70 5.37 9.54
C GLU A 78 -9.53 6.53 8.53
N ALA A 79 -8.41 6.55 7.81
CA ALA A 79 -8.11 7.57 6.80
C ALA A 79 -9.00 7.44 5.55
N ILE A 80 -9.31 6.21 5.12
CA ILE A 80 -10.24 5.99 4.00
C ILE A 80 -11.66 6.37 4.36
N GLU A 81 -12.13 6.09 5.57
CA GLU A 81 -13.46 6.51 6.00
C GLU A 81 -13.61 8.04 6.00
N ARG A 82 -12.55 8.77 6.37
CA ARG A 82 -12.52 10.24 6.27
C ARG A 82 -12.56 10.71 4.82
N LEU A 83 -11.78 10.08 3.93
CA LEU A 83 -11.80 10.41 2.50
C LEU A 83 -13.18 10.13 1.88
N ALA A 84 -13.78 8.99 2.21
CA ALA A 84 -15.10 8.58 1.76
C ALA A 84 -16.17 9.60 2.19
N ARG A 85 -16.09 10.12 3.42
CA ARG A 85 -16.95 11.20 3.92
C ARG A 85 -16.74 12.50 3.15
N ARG A 86 -15.48 12.92 2.92
CA ARG A 86 -15.18 14.15 2.17
C ARG A 86 -15.71 14.10 0.74
N GLU A 87 -15.44 13.01 0.03
CA GLU A 87 -15.78 12.86 -1.39
C GLU A 87 -17.21 12.36 -1.61
N SER A 88 -17.94 12.04 -0.52
CA SER A 88 -19.27 11.43 -0.57
C SER A 88 -19.34 10.20 -1.47
N ALA A 89 -18.30 9.36 -1.40
CA ALA A 89 -18.12 8.18 -2.23
C ALA A 89 -17.88 6.95 -1.37
N ALA A 90 -18.48 5.81 -1.75
CA ALA A 90 -18.10 4.53 -1.17
C ALA A 90 -16.71 4.16 -1.69
N ILE A 91 -15.77 3.87 -0.80
CA ILE A 91 -14.40 3.50 -1.17
C ILE A 91 -14.13 2.10 -0.62
N GLN A 92 -13.64 1.22 -1.49
CA GLN A 92 -13.33 -0.17 -1.17
C GLN A 92 -11.85 -0.48 -1.40
N LYS A 93 -11.31 -1.34 -0.53
CA LYS A 93 -9.93 -1.83 -0.66
C LYS A 93 -9.84 -2.69 -1.92
N ARG A 94 -8.90 -2.34 -2.80
CA ARG A 94 -8.56 -3.17 -3.97
C ARG A 94 -7.42 -4.10 -3.62
N ARG A 95 -6.31 -3.54 -3.12
CA ARG A 95 -5.11 -4.30 -2.82
C ARG A 95 -4.18 -3.52 -1.91
N ASN A 96 -3.63 -4.13 -0.86
CA ASN A 96 -2.67 -3.50 0.06
C ASN A 96 -3.11 -2.09 0.51
N SER A 97 -2.47 -1.06 -0.03
CA SER A 97 -2.72 0.35 0.26
C SER A 97 -3.51 1.07 -0.84
N LEU A 98 -3.98 0.35 -1.86
CA LEU A 98 -4.75 0.83 -3.01
C LEU A 98 -6.25 0.62 -2.77
N TYR A 99 -7.01 1.68 -3.00
CA TYR A 99 -8.45 1.74 -2.81
C TYR A 99 -9.09 2.41 -4.02
N SER A 100 -10.27 1.98 -4.42
CA SER A 100 -11.09 2.75 -5.36
C SER A 100 -12.56 2.67 -4.99
N ASP A 101 -13.36 3.55 -5.57
CA ASP A 101 -14.81 3.43 -5.51
C ASP A 101 -15.31 2.30 -6.44
N PRO A 102 -16.58 1.87 -6.29
CA PRO A 102 -17.15 0.85 -7.16
C PRO A 102 -17.16 1.21 -8.65
N SER A 103 -17.20 2.51 -9.00
CA SER A 103 -17.19 2.98 -10.38
C SER A 103 -15.78 3.14 -10.97
N ASP A 104 -14.73 2.95 -10.16
CA ASP A 104 -13.32 3.13 -10.56
C ASP A 104 -13.00 4.57 -11.03
N ASP A 105 -13.79 5.54 -10.57
CA ASP A 105 -13.64 6.96 -10.87
C ASP A 105 -12.74 7.66 -9.85
N LEU A 106 -12.75 7.20 -8.59
CA LEU A 106 -11.96 7.71 -7.49
C LEU A 106 -10.96 6.66 -7.05
N HIS A 107 -9.68 6.98 -7.17
CA HIS A 107 -8.57 6.14 -6.73
C HIS A 107 -7.89 6.80 -5.52
N ALA A 108 -7.60 6.00 -4.51
CA ALA A 108 -6.91 6.44 -3.32
C ALA A 108 -5.77 5.48 -2.95
N VAL A 109 -4.64 6.05 -2.52
CA VAL A 109 -3.51 5.30 -1.98
C VAL A 109 -3.26 5.78 -0.57
N VAL A 110 -3.21 4.88 0.41
CA VAL A 110 -2.97 5.27 1.81
C VAL A 110 -1.59 4.84 2.27
N VAL A 111 -0.78 5.81 2.65
CA VAL A 111 0.53 5.58 3.24
C VAL A 111 0.51 6.07 4.68
N VAL A 112 1.07 5.25 5.58
CA VAL A 112 1.10 5.54 7.02
C VAL A 112 2.55 5.73 7.45
N SER A 113 2.79 6.78 8.21
CA SER A 113 4.12 7.03 8.79
C SER A 113 4.01 7.27 10.29
N LYS A 114 5.05 6.84 11.00
CA LYS A 114 5.25 7.20 12.40
C LYS A 114 6.03 8.51 12.47
N ARG A 115 5.95 9.19 13.60
CA ARG A 115 6.78 10.36 13.86
C ARG A 115 8.24 9.94 14.05
N TYR A 116 9.16 10.66 13.42
CA TYR A 116 10.61 10.46 13.52
C TYR A 116 11.25 11.52 14.42
N ASP A 117 12.52 11.32 14.80
CA ASP A 117 13.26 12.17 15.74
C ASP A 117 13.46 13.62 15.25
N ASP A 118 13.32 13.85 13.94
CA ASP A 118 13.40 15.18 13.30
C ASP A 118 12.05 15.93 13.31
N ASP A 119 11.10 15.49 14.15
CA ASP A 119 9.72 15.98 14.23
C ASP A 119 8.92 15.86 12.91
N GLY A 120 9.47 15.14 11.93
CA GLY A 120 8.84 14.91 10.64
C GLY A 120 8.21 13.52 10.51
N TYR A 121 7.51 13.35 9.39
CA TYR A 121 6.98 12.06 8.94
C TYR A 121 7.52 11.76 7.55
N TRP A 122 7.93 10.52 7.37
CA TRP A 122 8.59 10.04 6.16
C TRP A 122 7.72 8.99 5.48
N TYR A 123 7.43 9.19 4.20
CA TYR A 123 6.67 8.25 3.39
C TYR A 123 7.44 7.88 2.13
N ALA A 124 7.25 6.65 1.69
CA ALA A 124 7.69 6.18 0.38
C ALA A 124 6.50 6.21 -0.59
N TYR A 125 6.62 7.02 -1.64
CA TYR A 125 5.63 7.11 -2.70
C TYR A 125 6.18 6.48 -3.98
N HIS A 126 5.66 5.30 -4.32
CA HIS A 126 6.20 4.48 -5.40
C HIS A 126 5.65 4.90 -6.76
N GLU A 127 6.50 4.98 -7.78
CA GLU A 127 6.05 5.25 -9.15
C GLU A 127 5.11 4.14 -9.64
N GLU A 128 5.48 2.89 -9.41
CA GLU A 128 4.62 1.73 -9.60
C GLU A 128 4.58 0.91 -8.29
N PRO A 129 3.40 0.50 -7.80
CA PRO A 129 2.08 0.64 -8.43
C PRO A 129 1.33 1.95 -8.12
N GLN A 130 1.79 2.74 -7.13
CA GLN A 130 0.95 3.77 -6.49
C GLN A 130 0.64 4.95 -7.41
N ARG A 131 1.66 5.63 -7.98
CA ARG A 131 1.43 6.78 -8.87
C ARG A 131 0.63 6.39 -10.09
N LYS A 132 0.98 5.26 -10.73
CA LYS A 132 0.27 4.72 -11.89
C LYS A 132 -1.20 4.44 -11.59
N PHE A 133 -1.49 3.88 -10.42
CA PHE A 133 -2.86 3.65 -9.98
C PHE A 133 -3.63 4.97 -9.80
N LEU A 134 -3.04 5.96 -9.13
CA LEU A 134 -3.68 7.28 -8.95
C LEU A 134 -3.96 8.01 -10.27
N ALA A 135 -3.13 7.80 -11.29
CA ALA A 135 -3.30 8.40 -12.61
C ALA A 135 -4.46 7.80 -13.44
N GLN A 136 -4.96 6.62 -13.07
CA GLN A 136 -6.02 5.93 -13.83
C GLN A 136 -7.42 6.43 -13.49
N GLY A 137 -7.64 6.89 -12.26
CA GLY A 137 -8.92 7.42 -11.81
C GLY A 137 -9.15 8.85 -12.29
N LYS A 138 -10.42 9.27 -12.42
CA LYS A 138 -10.78 10.68 -12.65
C LYS A 138 -10.36 11.57 -11.48
N LYS A 139 -10.43 11.02 -10.26
CA LYS A 139 -9.96 11.65 -9.02
C LYS A 139 -8.94 10.72 -8.35
N GLY A 140 -7.68 11.13 -8.32
CA GLY A 140 -6.63 10.43 -7.58
C GLY A 140 -6.29 11.15 -6.27
N PHE A 141 -6.18 10.42 -5.16
CA PHE A 141 -5.73 10.96 -3.87
C PHE A 141 -4.65 10.10 -3.22
N LEU A 142 -3.51 10.70 -2.87
CA LEU A 142 -2.58 10.09 -1.92
C LEU A 142 -2.96 10.54 -0.51
N VAL A 143 -3.32 9.59 0.33
CA VAL A 143 -3.71 9.80 1.73
C VAL A 143 -2.49 9.56 2.62
N LEU A 144 -1.99 10.64 3.22
CA LEU A 144 -0.90 10.62 4.18
C LEU A 144 -1.50 10.53 5.59
N ALA A 145 -1.37 9.38 6.22
CA ALA A 145 -1.84 9.12 7.57
C ALA A 145 -0.67 9.04 8.57
N MET A 146 -0.88 9.60 9.75
CA MET A 146 0.13 9.62 10.82
C MET A 146 -0.34 8.72 11.96
N THR A 147 0.58 7.97 12.56
CA THR A 147 0.21 7.02 13.63
C THR A 147 -0.26 7.71 14.91
N ASP A 148 0.23 8.93 15.18
CA ASP A 148 0.02 9.70 16.41
C ASP A 148 -0.95 10.88 16.25
N LYS A 149 -1.55 11.05 15.07
CA LYS A 149 -2.57 12.09 14.81
C LYS A 149 -3.91 11.47 14.42
N ASP A 150 -4.98 12.21 14.72
CA ASP A 150 -6.38 11.82 14.43
C ASP A 150 -6.93 12.49 13.16
N PHE A 151 -6.04 12.87 12.25
CA PHE A 151 -6.38 13.40 10.93
C PHE A 151 -5.39 12.85 9.91
N ALA A 152 -5.77 12.93 8.64
CA ALA A 152 -4.91 12.57 7.51
C ALA A 152 -4.93 13.69 6.46
N PHE A 153 -4.05 13.61 5.48
CA PHE A 153 -4.04 14.52 4.34
C PHE A 153 -4.35 13.75 3.08
N ALA A 154 -5.43 14.09 2.40
CA ALA A 154 -5.78 13.49 1.11
C ALA A 154 -5.39 14.42 -0.04
N VAL A 155 -4.13 14.33 -0.42
CA VAL A 155 -3.46 15.18 -1.41
C VAL A 155 -3.88 14.73 -2.82
N PRO A 156 -4.45 15.63 -3.65
CA PRO A 156 -4.82 15.30 -5.01
C PRO A 156 -3.62 14.89 -5.87
N TYR A 157 -3.82 13.90 -6.74
CA TYR A 157 -2.80 13.43 -7.69
C TYR A 157 -2.22 14.58 -8.52
N ALA A 158 -3.06 15.50 -9.00
CA ALA A 158 -2.62 16.67 -9.76
C ALA A 158 -1.66 17.58 -8.98
N ALA A 159 -1.87 17.73 -7.67
CA ALA A 159 -1.00 18.53 -6.81
C ALA A 159 0.34 17.83 -6.51
N LEU A 160 0.36 16.50 -6.48
CA LEU A 160 1.60 15.73 -6.36
C LEU A 160 2.38 15.69 -7.67
N GLU A 161 1.67 15.62 -8.79
CA GLU A 161 2.26 15.54 -10.12
C GLU A 161 2.97 16.85 -10.49
N SER A 162 2.44 18.00 -10.06
CA SER A 162 3.09 19.30 -10.28
C SER A 162 4.45 19.43 -9.58
N VAL A 163 4.66 18.69 -8.48
CA VAL A 163 5.91 18.71 -7.71
C VAL A 163 6.75 17.45 -7.88
N TRP A 164 6.31 16.48 -8.70
CA TRP A 164 6.91 15.15 -8.82
C TRP A 164 8.41 15.17 -9.14
N ASN A 165 8.84 16.05 -10.04
CA ASN A 165 10.24 16.17 -10.44
C ASN A 165 11.13 16.80 -9.36
N ASP A 166 10.54 17.52 -8.42
CA ASP A 166 11.25 18.19 -7.34
C ASP A 166 11.29 17.35 -6.05
N LEU A 167 10.68 16.17 -6.06
CA LEU A 167 10.76 15.19 -4.97
C LEU A 167 12.07 14.40 -5.02
N HIS A 168 12.68 14.24 -3.85
CA HIS A 168 13.79 13.31 -3.67
C HIS A 168 13.36 11.89 -4.04
N GLN A 169 14.27 11.10 -4.61
CA GLN A 169 13.98 9.75 -5.07
C GLN A 169 15.10 8.79 -4.72
N THR A 170 14.72 7.52 -4.59
CA THR A 170 15.64 6.39 -4.54
C THR A 170 15.30 5.44 -5.69
N VAL A 171 16.34 4.93 -6.35
CA VAL A 171 16.23 3.91 -7.39
C VAL A 171 16.77 2.61 -6.79
N LEU A 172 15.91 1.60 -6.70
CA LEU A 172 16.29 0.27 -6.22
C LEU A 172 17.10 -0.46 -7.30
N ASP A 173 17.86 -1.48 -6.91
CA ASP A 173 18.65 -2.31 -7.83
C ASP A 173 17.80 -2.97 -8.93
N SER A 174 16.51 -3.19 -8.64
CA SER A 174 15.51 -3.69 -9.58
C SER A 174 15.07 -2.67 -10.64
N GLY A 175 15.55 -1.43 -10.59
CA GLY A 175 15.13 -0.31 -11.43
C GLY A 175 13.84 0.38 -10.97
N ARG A 176 13.18 -0.13 -9.91
CA ARG A 176 11.99 0.48 -9.33
C ARG A 176 12.34 1.80 -8.63
N ILE A 177 11.50 2.81 -8.80
CA ILE A 177 11.71 4.16 -8.27
C ILE A 177 10.64 4.46 -7.23
N TYR A 178 11.06 5.05 -6.11
CA TYR A 178 10.15 5.66 -5.15
C TYR A 178 10.62 7.06 -4.76
N LYS A 179 9.66 7.94 -4.56
CA LYS A 179 9.85 9.31 -4.08
C LYS A 179 9.75 9.33 -2.56
N HIS A 180 10.55 10.19 -1.94
CA HIS A 180 10.50 10.45 -0.51
C HIS A 180 9.58 11.64 -0.27
N LEU A 181 8.52 11.43 0.50
CA LEU A 181 7.66 12.50 0.98
C LEU A 181 8.01 12.76 2.43
N LEU A 182 8.59 13.93 2.70
CA LEU A 182 8.89 14.37 4.06
C LEU A 182 7.90 15.46 4.42
N THR A 183 7.05 15.21 5.41
CA THR A 183 6.11 16.20 5.94
C THR A 183 6.59 16.68 7.29
N TYR A 184 6.52 17.99 7.52
CA TYR A 184 6.96 18.61 8.77
C TYR A 184 6.00 19.72 9.18
N GLU A 185 5.94 19.99 10.48
CA GLU A 185 5.06 20.99 11.08
C GLU A 185 5.83 22.30 11.29
N VAL A 186 5.32 23.42 10.76
CA VAL A 186 5.86 24.77 10.97
C VAL A 186 4.71 25.68 11.40
N ASN A 187 4.82 26.28 12.59
CA ASN A 187 3.80 27.18 13.16
C ASN A 187 2.39 26.56 13.18
N GLY A 188 2.29 25.24 13.43
CA GLY A 188 1.02 24.51 13.46
C GLY A 188 0.46 24.12 12.10
N LYS A 189 1.20 24.40 11.01
CA LYS A 189 0.85 24.00 9.64
C LYS A 189 1.71 22.87 9.13
N PHE A 190 1.11 21.95 8.39
CA PHE A 190 1.84 20.85 7.78
C PHE A 190 2.25 21.17 6.35
N LEU A 191 3.54 21.03 6.06
CA LEU A 191 4.12 21.28 4.75
C LEU A 191 4.80 20.02 4.23
N LEU A 192 4.73 19.80 2.91
CA LEU A 192 5.56 18.82 2.22
C LEU A 192 6.88 19.46 1.82
N ARG A 193 7.99 18.83 2.18
CA ARG A 193 9.33 19.25 1.79
C ARG A 193 9.57 18.93 0.32
N ILE A 194 9.92 19.96 -0.44
CA ILE A 194 10.29 19.87 -1.84
C ILE A 194 11.74 20.35 -1.97
N ARG A 195 12.49 19.83 -2.95
CA ARG A 195 13.90 20.20 -3.15
C ARG A 195 14.06 21.68 -3.48
N ASN A 196 13.08 22.26 -4.18
CA ASN A 196 13.06 23.67 -4.54
C ASN A 196 12.57 24.50 -3.35
N VAL A 197 13.44 25.37 -2.83
CA VAL A 197 13.22 26.13 -1.58
C VAL A 197 12.06 27.12 -1.70
N ASP A 198 11.71 27.55 -2.92
CA ASP A 198 10.62 28.50 -3.16
C ASP A 198 9.24 27.81 -3.29
N THR A 199 9.20 26.48 -3.38
CA THR A 199 7.96 25.73 -3.56
C THR A 199 7.69 24.88 -2.32
N HIS A 200 6.59 25.17 -1.63
CA HIS A 200 6.06 24.35 -0.55
C HIS A 200 4.65 23.94 -0.91
N LEU A 201 4.30 22.66 -0.70
CA LEU A 201 2.92 22.23 -0.79
C LEU A 201 2.31 22.28 0.61
N ASP A 202 1.36 23.19 0.82
CA ASP A 202 0.58 23.25 2.05
C ASP A 202 -0.36 22.04 2.10
N LEU A 203 -0.19 21.21 3.13
CA LEU A 203 -0.98 19.99 3.28
C LEU A 203 -2.29 20.25 4.02
N ASP A 204 -2.39 21.34 4.78
CA ASP A 204 -3.58 21.61 5.60
C ASP A 204 -4.83 21.87 4.74
N GLU A 205 -4.65 22.36 3.50
CA GLU A 205 -5.73 22.48 2.51
C GLU A 205 -6.37 21.13 2.17
N PHE A 206 -5.65 20.03 2.39
CA PHE A 206 -6.06 18.67 2.07
C PHE A 206 -6.41 17.83 3.30
N ARG A 207 -6.51 18.45 4.47
CA ARG A 207 -6.78 17.78 5.74
C ARG A 207 -8.17 17.14 5.76
N ILE A 208 -8.24 15.91 6.26
CA ILE A 208 -9.46 15.10 6.43
C ILE A 208 -9.52 14.43 7.79
#